data_AF-A0AA37P7L9-F1
#
_entry.id   AF-A0AA37P7L9-F1
#
_cell.length_a   1.000
_cell.length_b   1.000
_cell.length_c   1.000
_cell.angle_alpha   90.00
_cell.angle_beta   90.00
_cell.angle_gamma   90.00
#
_symmetry.space_group_name_H-M   'P 1'
#
loop_
_entity.id
_entity.type
_entity.pdbx_description
1 polymer ?
#
loop_
_entity_poly.entity_id
_entity_poly.type
_entity_poly.pdbx_seq_one_letter_code
_entity_poly.pdbx_strand_id
1 'polypeptide(L)'
;MQLAIDFLQSFMCLCTDYTEIDIHVIVSDSGEADMFNNMLNGLEACGEKFGIFPVPPKNFNGPKPNIKIVNLFDILPPVFHSLISDGITKEDTSALLRERGKYEYQTIKKLAAALTLDYDYGLWLDSESIAVQPFSMRQTFNTYVKAPTVWRSSHTNHDMMRDTMRASAGVLNRPIDSFGPKFWNLESQEWVFEKAVLDDLVQYVEMVHNQDFWTAWATHGAPFEITLYNMHIQSRKLETTNPMFTKYRIMETELEMEKYGVCPPTH
;
A
#
# COMPACT_ATOMS: atom_id res chain seq x y z
N MET A 1 -10.59 -10.30 -8.35
CA MET A 1 -11.88 -10.26 -7.64
C MET A 1 -12.06 -11.41 -6.65
N GLN A 2 -12.08 -12.69 -7.09
CA GLN A 2 -12.27 -13.84 -6.18
C GLN A 2 -11.28 -13.84 -4.99
N LEU A 3 -9.99 -13.59 -5.24
CA LEU A 3 -8.97 -13.55 -4.19
C LEU A 3 -9.28 -12.53 -3.09
N ALA A 4 -9.82 -11.36 -3.45
CA ALA A 4 -10.24 -10.36 -2.46
C ALA A 4 -11.45 -10.84 -1.64
N ILE A 5 -12.35 -11.63 -2.22
CA ILE A 5 -13.49 -12.22 -1.51
C ILE A 5 -13.00 -13.32 -0.56
N ASP A 6 -12.04 -14.14 -1.00
CA ASP A 6 -11.41 -15.17 -0.16
C ASP A 6 -10.66 -14.53 1.01
N PHE A 7 -9.95 -13.41 0.77
CA PHE A 7 -9.37 -12.58 1.81
C PHE A 7 -10.43 -12.14 2.81
N LEU A 8 -11.52 -11.51 2.36
CA LEU A 8 -12.56 -10.98 3.23
C LEU A 8 -13.27 -12.08 4.03
N GLN A 9 -13.48 -13.26 3.44
CA GLN A 9 -13.99 -14.43 4.15
C GLN A 9 -13.03 -14.85 5.27
N SER A 10 -11.73 -15.00 4.96
CA SER A 10 -10.72 -15.35 5.96
C SER A 10 -10.58 -14.27 7.05
N PHE A 11 -10.66 -13.00 6.67
CA PHE A 11 -10.58 -11.84 7.54
C PHE A 11 -11.77 -11.80 8.50
N MET A 12 -12.99 -11.93 7.99
CA MET A 12 -14.20 -12.03 8.81
C MET A 12 -14.14 -13.18 9.82
N CYS A 13 -13.59 -14.32 9.41
CA CYS A 13 -13.52 -15.48 10.31
C CYS A 13 -12.36 -15.39 11.31
N LEU A 14 -11.20 -14.84 10.96
CA LEU A 14 -10.00 -14.95 11.81
C LEU A 14 -9.58 -13.64 12.47
N CYS A 15 -9.96 -12.48 11.93
CA CYS A 15 -9.71 -11.21 12.58
C CYS A 15 -10.67 -11.02 13.76
N THR A 16 -10.16 -10.71 14.94
CA THR A 16 -10.98 -10.60 16.14
C THR A 16 -11.73 -9.27 16.21
N ASP A 17 -11.30 -8.25 15.50
CA ASP A 17 -11.81 -6.89 15.59
C ASP A 17 -12.22 -6.32 14.22
N TYR A 18 -12.53 -7.16 13.23
CA TYR A 18 -12.88 -6.72 11.88
C TYR A 18 -14.07 -5.76 11.81
N THR A 19 -15.01 -5.81 12.75
CA THR A 19 -16.15 -4.88 12.79
C THR A 19 -15.78 -3.48 13.23
N GLU A 20 -14.59 -3.30 13.81
CA GLU A 20 -14.05 -2.01 14.25
C GLU A 20 -13.11 -1.38 13.20
N ILE A 21 -12.92 -2.03 12.04
CA ILE A 21 -11.99 -1.58 11.00
C ILE A 21 -12.78 -1.09 9.78
N ASP A 22 -12.49 0.12 9.33
CA ASP A 22 -12.99 0.63 8.05
C ASP A 22 -12.24 -0.04 6.89
N ILE A 23 -12.94 -0.82 6.08
CA ILE A 23 -12.38 -1.47 4.89
C ILE A 23 -12.86 -0.73 3.65
N HIS A 24 -11.92 -0.28 2.84
CA HIS A 24 -12.20 0.34 1.55
C HIS A 24 -11.68 -0.56 0.42
N VAL A 25 -12.53 -0.88 -0.55
CA VAL A 25 -12.16 -1.65 -1.74
C VAL A 25 -12.25 -0.74 -2.95
N ILE A 26 -11.12 -0.52 -3.60
CA ILE A 26 -11.01 0.36 -4.76
C ILE A 26 -11.23 -0.46 -6.03
N VAL A 27 -12.36 -0.24 -6.69
CA VAL A 27 -12.74 -0.94 -7.92
C VAL A 27 -12.47 -0.05 -9.14
N SER A 28 -12.24 -0.68 -10.29
CA SER A 28 -11.87 -0.03 -11.55
C SER A 28 -13.00 0.78 -12.14
N ASP A 29 -14.22 0.30 -12.05
CA ASP A 29 -15.40 0.88 -12.69
C ASP A 29 -16.70 0.43 -11.99
N SER A 30 -17.83 0.98 -12.44
CA SER A 30 -19.16 0.65 -11.90
C SER A 30 -19.56 -0.81 -12.08
N GLY A 31 -19.14 -1.46 -13.17
CA GLY A 31 -19.43 -2.87 -13.40
C GLY A 31 -18.71 -3.76 -12.40
N GLU A 32 -17.43 -3.47 -12.13
CA GLU A 32 -16.66 -4.13 -11.09
C GLU A 32 -17.27 -3.92 -9.69
N ALA A 33 -17.80 -2.71 -9.42
CA ALA A 33 -18.51 -2.42 -8.16
C ALA A 33 -19.73 -3.32 -7.95
N ASP A 34 -20.57 -3.47 -8.97
CA ASP A 34 -21.78 -4.29 -8.92
C ASP A 34 -21.44 -5.77 -8.75
N MET A 35 -20.45 -6.26 -9.51
CA MET A 35 -19.95 -7.63 -9.38
C MET A 35 -19.40 -7.89 -7.97
N PHE A 36 -18.59 -6.97 -7.43
CA PHE A 36 -18.02 -7.12 -6.10
C PHE A 36 -19.10 -7.14 -5.02
N ASN A 37 -20.08 -6.23 -5.08
CA ASN A 37 -21.23 -6.20 -4.17
C ASN A 37 -22.00 -7.54 -4.17
N ASN A 38 -22.23 -8.12 -5.35
CA ASN A 38 -22.90 -9.42 -5.46
C ASN A 38 -22.09 -10.54 -4.79
N MET A 39 -20.77 -10.54 -4.92
CA MET A 39 -19.91 -11.52 -4.27
C MET A 39 -19.84 -11.33 -2.75
N LEU A 40 -19.85 -10.08 -2.25
CA LEU A 40 -19.90 -9.79 -0.81
C LEU A 40 -21.20 -10.32 -0.17
N ASN A 41 -22.32 -10.24 -0.89
CA ASN A 41 -23.58 -10.83 -0.46
C ASN A 41 -23.49 -12.37 -0.34
N GLY A 42 -22.55 -13.01 -1.03
CA GLY A 42 -22.25 -14.43 -0.96
C GLY A 42 -21.33 -14.88 0.18
N LEU A 43 -20.75 -13.97 0.98
CA LEU A 43 -19.90 -14.36 2.13
C LEU A 43 -20.64 -15.31 3.08
N GLU A 44 -20.00 -16.42 3.43
CA GLU A 44 -20.54 -17.49 4.26
C GLU A 44 -20.39 -17.18 5.75
N ALA A 45 -21.33 -17.63 6.57
CA ALA A 45 -21.20 -17.51 8.02
C ALA A 45 -20.01 -18.33 8.53
N CYS A 46 -19.24 -17.78 9.47
CA CYS A 46 -18.10 -18.48 10.05
C CYS A 46 -18.57 -19.55 11.05
N GLY A 47 -18.09 -20.78 10.86
CA GLY A 47 -18.25 -21.89 11.81
C GLY A 47 -17.17 -21.90 12.89
N GLU A 48 -17.01 -23.04 13.57
CA GLU A 48 -16.01 -23.22 14.63
C GLU A 48 -14.56 -23.21 14.11
N LYS A 49 -14.37 -23.47 12.81
CA LYS A 49 -13.07 -23.52 12.15
C LYS A 49 -13.12 -22.82 10.80
N PHE A 50 -11.97 -22.28 10.40
CA PHE A 50 -11.70 -21.81 9.05
C PHE A 50 -10.45 -22.53 8.54
N GLY A 51 -10.64 -23.51 7.66
CA GLY A 51 -9.61 -24.49 7.33
C GLY A 51 -9.17 -25.26 8.59
N ILE A 52 -7.88 -25.18 8.93
CA ILE A 52 -7.31 -25.82 10.13
C ILE A 52 -7.35 -24.92 11.38
N PHE A 53 -7.69 -23.64 11.22
CA PHE A 53 -7.58 -22.65 12.29
C PHE A 53 -8.87 -22.55 13.09
N PRO A 54 -8.79 -22.49 14.44
CA PRO A 54 -9.95 -22.24 15.27
C PRO A 54 -10.44 -20.81 15.05
N VAL A 55 -11.72 -20.64 14.77
CA VAL A 55 -12.33 -19.31 14.63
C VAL A 55 -12.56 -18.74 16.04
N PRO A 56 -12.29 -17.44 16.30
CA PRO A 56 -12.64 -16.81 17.56
C PRO A 56 -14.14 -16.95 17.85
N PRO A 57 -14.58 -17.38 19.06
CA PRO A 57 -16.00 -17.64 19.32
C PRO A 57 -16.95 -16.47 19.03
N LYS A 58 -16.47 -15.23 19.18
CA LYS A 58 -17.23 -14.02 18.86
C LYS A 58 -17.50 -13.81 17.37
N ASN A 59 -16.77 -14.50 16.49
CA ASN A 59 -16.94 -14.44 15.05
C ASN A 59 -17.89 -15.53 14.53
N PHE A 60 -18.30 -16.49 15.38
CA PHE A 60 -19.25 -17.53 15.00
C PHE A 60 -20.57 -16.90 14.59
N ASN A 61 -20.98 -17.11 13.34
CA ASN A 61 -22.16 -16.45 12.76
C ASN A 61 -22.16 -14.92 12.98
N GLY A 62 -20.96 -14.31 13.04
CA GLY A 62 -20.78 -12.88 13.21
C GLY A 62 -21.32 -12.08 12.02
N PRO A 63 -21.49 -10.76 12.17
CA PRO A 63 -21.90 -9.90 11.07
C PRO A 63 -20.87 -9.91 9.93
N LYS A 64 -21.29 -9.49 8.73
CA LYS A 64 -20.34 -9.27 7.64
C LYS A 64 -19.46 -8.05 7.92
N PRO A 65 -18.22 -8.01 7.41
CA PRO A 65 -17.38 -6.82 7.51
C PRO A 65 -18.05 -5.61 6.84
N ASN A 66 -17.85 -4.43 7.42
CA ASN A 66 -18.31 -3.17 6.83
C ASN A 66 -17.34 -2.76 5.72
N ILE A 67 -17.77 -2.91 4.46
CA ILE A 67 -16.94 -2.64 3.29
C ILE A 67 -17.52 -1.46 2.53
N LYS A 68 -16.67 -0.44 2.32
CA LYS A 68 -16.96 0.70 1.46
C LYS A 68 -16.30 0.46 0.10
N ILE A 69 -17.13 0.25 -0.92
CA ILE A 69 -16.64 0.15 -2.30
C ILE A 69 -16.49 1.56 -2.85
N VAL A 70 -15.30 1.86 -3.37
CA VAL A 70 -14.97 3.16 -3.95
C VAL A 70 -14.62 2.95 -5.41
N ASN A 71 -15.35 3.61 -6.30
CA ASN A 71 -15.00 3.60 -7.72
C ASN A 71 -13.76 4.48 -7.93
N LEU A 72 -12.75 3.95 -8.62
CA LEU A 72 -11.51 4.67 -8.91
C LEU A 72 -11.79 6.05 -9.53
N PHE A 73 -12.76 6.16 -10.43
CA PHE A 73 -13.12 7.42 -11.08
C PHE A 73 -13.45 8.53 -10.07
N ASP A 74 -14.12 8.18 -8.96
CA ASP A 74 -14.56 9.15 -7.95
C ASP A 74 -13.40 9.73 -7.12
N ILE A 75 -12.25 9.05 -7.12
CA ILE A 75 -11.03 9.45 -6.40
C ILE A 75 -9.85 9.70 -7.34
N LEU A 76 -10.07 9.65 -8.65
CA LEU A 76 -9.01 9.76 -9.63
C LEU A 76 -8.47 11.21 -9.65
N PRO A 77 -7.15 11.39 -9.60
CA PRO A 77 -6.57 12.73 -9.70
C PRO A 77 -6.95 13.43 -11.01
N PRO A 78 -7.38 14.71 -10.96
CA PRO A 78 -7.85 15.45 -12.13
C PRO A 78 -6.90 15.44 -13.33
N VAL A 79 -5.59 15.41 -13.06
CA VAL A 79 -4.56 15.40 -14.11
C VAL A 79 -4.71 14.21 -15.06
N PHE A 80 -5.16 13.05 -14.57
CA PHE A 80 -5.30 11.87 -15.43
C PHE A 80 -6.45 12.00 -16.43
N HIS A 81 -7.46 12.83 -16.17
CA HIS A 81 -8.47 13.14 -17.19
C HIS A 81 -7.90 13.94 -18.37
N SER A 82 -6.79 14.67 -18.15
CA SER A 82 -6.11 15.43 -19.20
C SER A 82 -4.99 14.66 -19.88
N LEU A 83 -4.34 13.75 -19.16
CA LEU A 83 -3.22 12.96 -19.65
C LEU A 83 -3.63 11.73 -20.47
N ILE A 84 -4.88 11.32 -20.40
CA ILE A 84 -5.41 10.13 -21.07
C ILE A 84 -6.25 10.55 -22.28
N SER A 85 -5.90 10.00 -23.44
CA SER A 85 -6.41 10.47 -24.74
C SER A 85 -7.84 10.02 -25.02
N ASP A 86 -8.18 8.79 -24.62
CA ASP A 86 -9.48 8.17 -24.88
C ASP A 86 -10.57 8.58 -23.88
N GLY A 87 -10.29 9.54 -22.99
CA GLY A 87 -11.16 9.90 -21.88
C GLY A 87 -11.28 8.79 -20.85
N ILE A 88 -11.82 9.14 -19.68
CA ILE A 88 -12.07 8.21 -18.59
C ILE A 88 -13.49 8.49 -18.11
N THR A 89 -14.29 7.45 -17.87
CA THR A 89 -15.61 7.58 -17.28
C THR A 89 -15.74 6.71 -16.03
N LYS A 90 -16.84 6.87 -15.29
CA LYS A 90 -17.13 6.07 -14.11
C LYS A 90 -17.39 4.60 -14.48
N GLU A 91 -17.91 4.38 -15.68
CA GLU A 91 -18.24 3.06 -16.23
C GLU A 91 -17.03 2.38 -16.90
N ASP A 92 -15.99 3.14 -17.27
CA ASP A 92 -14.84 2.60 -17.98
C ASP A 92 -13.56 3.40 -17.67
N THR A 93 -12.64 2.77 -16.93
CA THR A 93 -11.28 3.28 -16.68
C THR A 93 -10.21 2.53 -17.49
N SER A 94 -10.61 1.73 -18.49
CA SER A 94 -9.69 0.91 -19.29
C SER A 94 -8.67 1.72 -20.08
N ALA A 95 -9.01 2.96 -20.47
CA ALA A 95 -8.07 3.87 -21.12
C ALA A 95 -6.85 4.17 -20.24
N LEU A 96 -7.07 4.41 -18.94
CA LEU A 96 -6.01 4.62 -17.97
C LEU A 96 -5.11 3.37 -17.87
N LEU A 97 -5.71 2.18 -17.80
CA LEU A 97 -4.96 0.92 -17.76
C LEU A 97 -4.15 0.68 -19.04
N ARG A 98 -4.69 0.99 -20.22
CA ARG A 98 -4.00 0.83 -21.51
C ARG A 98 -2.78 1.73 -21.62
N GLU A 99 -2.93 3.01 -21.26
CA GLU A 99 -1.88 4.01 -21.45
C GLU A 99 -0.81 3.97 -20.35
N ARG A 100 -1.18 3.61 -19.11
CA ARG A 100 -0.25 3.55 -17.95
C ARG A 100 0.26 2.14 -17.66
N GLY A 101 -0.40 1.12 -18.22
CA GLY A 101 -0.06 -0.27 -17.94
C GLY A 101 -0.46 -0.71 -16.53
N LYS A 102 -0.30 -2.02 -16.28
CA LYS A 102 -0.82 -2.68 -15.08
C LYS A 102 -0.25 -2.10 -13.77
N TYR A 103 1.06 -1.89 -13.70
CA TYR A 103 1.71 -1.54 -12.45
C TYR A 103 1.40 -0.10 -12.02
N GLU A 104 1.55 0.87 -12.92
CA GLU A 104 1.19 2.27 -12.65
C GLU A 104 -0.29 2.40 -12.30
N TYR A 105 -1.17 1.67 -13.00
CA TYR A 105 -2.61 1.67 -12.70
C TYR A 105 -2.92 1.20 -11.27
N GLN A 106 -2.22 0.18 -10.76
CA GLN A 106 -2.37 -0.27 -9.37
C GLN A 106 -1.82 0.76 -8.37
N THR A 107 -0.68 1.37 -8.68
CA THR A 107 -0.09 2.43 -7.86
C THR A 107 -1.02 3.66 -7.78
N ILE A 108 -1.62 4.07 -8.91
CA ILE A 108 -2.60 5.15 -8.95
C ILE A 108 -3.77 4.83 -8.01
N LYS A 109 -4.34 3.61 -8.06
CA LYS A 109 -5.42 3.20 -7.15
C LYS A 109 -5.02 3.34 -5.68
N LYS A 110 -3.86 2.83 -5.31
CA LYS A 110 -3.35 2.83 -3.92
C LYS A 110 -3.11 4.25 -3.41
N LEU A 111 -2.38 5.07 -4.18
CA LEU A 111 -2.07 6.45 -3.81
C LEU A 111 -3.31 7.35 -3.83
N ALA A 112 -4.18 7.25 -4.84
CA ALA A 112 -5.40 8.04 -4.91
C ALA A 112 -6.30 7.79 -3.69
N ALA A 113 -6.46 6.52 -3.30
CA ALA A 113 -7.21 6.17 -2.11
C ALA A 113 -6.55 6.71 -0.84
N ALA A 114 -5.24 6.55 -0.68
CA ALA A 114 -4.53 7.03 0.49
C ALA A 114 -4.55 8.58 0.59
N LEU A 115 -4.50 9.29 -0.54
CA LEU A 115 -4.54 10.75 -0.52
C LEU A 115 -5.94 11.30 -0.25
N THR A 116 -7.00 10.57 -0.62
CA THR A 116 -8.39 11.04 -0.54
C THR A 116 -9.09 10.66 0.77
N LEU A 117 -8.82 9.46 1.31
CA LEU A 117 -9.51 8.96 2.50
C LEU A 117 -8.98 9.63 3.78
N ASP A 118 -9.87 9.74 4.78
CA ASP A 118 -9.57 10.29 6.10
C ASP A 118 -9.21 9.17 7.09
N TYR A 119 -7.99 9.22 7.62
CA TYR A 119 -7.43 8.25 8.56
C TYR A 119 -6.10 8.79 9.12
N ASP A 120 -5.66 8.30 10.28
CA ASP A 120 -4.30 8.57 10.77
C ASP A 120 -3.30 7.55 10.21
N TYR A 121 -3.67 6.27 10.27
CA TYR A 121 -2.88 5.14 9.77
C TYR A 121 -3.73 4.27 8.84
N GLY A 122 -3.16 3.93 7.68
CA GLY A 122 -3.76 3.06 6.67
C GLY A 122 -2.92 1.80 6.46
N LEU A 123 -3.55 0.78 5.88
CA LEU A 123 -2.90 -0.45 5.45
C LEU A 123 -3.25 -0.70 3.99
N TRP A 124 -2.24 -0.67 3.11
CA TRP A 124 -2.40 -1.19 1.75
C TRP A 124 -2.22 -2.69 1.83
N LEU A 125 -3.20 -3.41 1.31
CA LEU A 125 -3.19 -4.85 1.29
C LEU A 125 -3.50 -5.33 -0.12
N ASP A 126 -2.59 -6.12 -0.68
CA ASP A 126 -2.81 -6.72 -1.98
C ASP A 126 -3.93 -7.78 -1.90
N SER A 127 -4.72 -7.88 -2.96
CA SER A 127 -5.93 -8.71 -3.01
C SER A 127 -5.67 -10.22 -2.88
N GLU A 128 -4.41 -10.62 -3.08
CA GLU A 128 -3.87 -11.97 -3.00
C GLU A 128 -3.55 -12.39 -1.55
N SER A 129 -3.75 -11.50 -0.58
CA SER A 129 -3.51 -11.77 0.85
C SER A 129 -4.58 -12.70 1.43
N ILE A 130 -4.23 -13.44 2.49
CA ILE A 130 -5.18 -14.29 3.21
C ILE A 130 -4.85 -14.34 4.71
N ALA A 131 -5.87 -14.28 5.56
CA ALA A 131 -5.67 -14.51 6.99
C ALA A 131 -5.47 -16.00 7.25
N VAL A 132 -4.37 -16.35 7.92
CA VAL A 132 -3.97 -17.75 8.18
C VAL A 132 -3.90 -18.10 9.66
N GLN A 133 -4.40 -17.26 10.55
CA GLN A 133 -4.58 -17.58 11.97
C GLN A 133 -5.39 -16.47 12.64
N PRO A 134 -5.98 -16.73 13.82
CA PRO A 134 -6.62 -15.68 14.61
C PRO A 134 -5.67 -14.52 14.92
N PHE A 135 -6.11 -13.29 14.69
CA PHE A 135 -5.31 -12.09 14.95
C PHE A 135 -6.18 -10.87 15.27
N SER A 136 -5.56 -9.74 15.59
CA SER A 136 -6.23 -8.44 15.77
C SER A 136 -5.57 -7.43 14.85
N MET A 137 -6.38 -6.77 14.01
CA MET A 137 -5.90 -5.71 13.14
C MET A 137 -5.47 -4.49 13.94
N ARG A 138 -6.18 -4.15 15.03
CA ARG A 138 -5.74 -3.07 15.94
C ARG A 138 -4.40 -3.40 16.58
N GLN A 139 -4.15 -4.66 16.94
CA GLN A 139 -2.83 -5.08 17.44
C GLN A 139 -1.75 -4.95 16.36
N THR A 140 -2.04 -5.30 15.10
CA THR A 140 -1.13 -5.10 13.97
C THR A 140 -0.74 -3.62 13.84
N PHE A 141 -1.73 -2.71 13.76
CA PHE A 141 -1.48 -1.26 13.72
C PHE A 141 -0.71 -0.79 14.96
N ASN A 142 -1.15 -1.13 16.17
CA ASN A 142 -0.49 -0.72 17.41
C ASN A 142 0.98 -1.18 17.49
N THR A 143 1.27 -2.37 16.96
CA THR A 143 2.64 -2.91 16.93
C THR A 143 3.50 -2.11 15.97
N TYR A 144 2.98 -1.82 14.77
CA TYR A 144 3.69 -0.99 13.80
C TYR A 144 3.91 0.43 14.33
N VAL A 145 2.88 1.10 14.83
CA VAL A 145 2.93 2.50 15.31
C VAL A 145 3.96 2.70 16.42
N LYS A 146 4.12 1.72 17.32
CA LYS A 146 5.11 1.80 18.41
C LYS A 146 6.54 1.81 17.90
N ALA A 147 6.79 1.22 16.73
CA ALA A 147 8.14 0.97 16.28
C ALA A 147 8.20 0.84 14.75
N PRO A 148 7.78 1.89 14.01
CA PRO A 148 7.61 1.81 12.56
C PRO A 148 8.96 1.57 11.90
N THR A 149 9.00 0.67 10.93
CA THR A 149 10.24 0.16 10.37
C THR A 149 10.15 0.14 8.84
N VAL A 150 11.16 0.71 8.20
CA VAL A 150 11.41 0.60 6.77
C VAL A 150 12.51 -0.42 6.58
N TRP A 151 12.18 -1.51 5.90
CA TRP A 151 13.12 -2.57 5.58
C TRP A 151 13.74 -2.33 4.21
N ARG A 152 15.06 -2.52 4.13
CA ARG A 152 15.80 -2.53 2.88
C ARG A 152 16.74 -3.72 2.80
N SER A 153 17.02 -4.15 1.58
CA SER A 153 18.00 -5.18 1.29
C SER A 153 19.19 -4.57 0.56
N SER A 154 20.41 -5.02 0.88
CA SER A 154 21.63 -4.67 0.15
C SER A 154 21.81 -5.42 -1.18
N HIS A 155 20.87 -6.31 -1.52
CA HIS A 155 20.92 -7.21 -2.68
C HIS A 155 19.99 -6.79 -3.82
N THR A 156 20.12 -5.56 -4.33
CA THR A 156 19.41 -5.18 -5.56
C THR A 156 19.94 -5.98 -6.76
N ASN A 157 19.19 -7.01 -7.19
CA ASN A 157 19.65 -7.96 -8.21
C ASN A 157 18.97 -7.79 -9.58
N HIS A 158 17.82 -7.09 -9.66
CA HIS A 158 17.03 -6.97 -10.88
C HIS A 158 16.95 -5.51 -11.41
N ASP A 159 16.84 -5.33 -12.72
CA ASP A 159 16.73 -3.99 -13.35
C ASP A 159 15.47 -3.26 -12.90
N MET A 160 14.33 -3.94 -12.86
CA MET A 160 13.07 -3.42 -12.30
C MET A 160 13.25 -2.78 -10.91
N MET A 161 14.04 -3.41 -10.01
CA MET A 161 14.29 -2.85 -8.67
C MET A 161 15.09 -1.55 -8.76
N ARG A 162 16.14 -1.54 -9.60
CA ARG A 162 16.97 -0.34 -9.83
C ARG A 162 16.15 0.79 -10.44
N ASP A 163 15.30 0.49 -11.41
CA ASP A 163 14.51 1.48 -12.11
C ASP A 163 13.41 2.05 -11.22
N THR A 164 12.77 1.23 -10.39
CA THR A 164 11.78 1.69 -9.40
C THR A 164 12.41 2.60 -8.35
N MET A 165 13.59 2.26 -7.83
CA MET A 165 14.34 3.13 -6.90
C MET A 165 14.77 4.43 -7.57
N ARG A 166 15.27 4.39 -8.82
CA ARG A 166 15.67 5.58 -9.58
C ARG A 166 14.49 6.50 -9.88
N ALA A 167 13.36 5.94 -10.31
CA ALA A 167 12.14 6.71 -10.55
C ALA A 167 11.66 7.37 -9.24
N SER A 168 11.67 6.64 -8.13
CA SER A 168 11.37 7.19 -6.79
C SER A 168 12.33 8.33 -6.40
N ALA A 169 13.64 8.16 -6.61
CA ALA A 169 14.61 9.23 -6.39
C ALA A 169 14.33 10.45 -7.28
N GLY A 170 13.95 10.23 -8.55
CA GLY A 170 13.56 11.27 -9.50
C GLY A 170 12.34 12.06 -9.03
N VAL A 171 11.28 11.38 -8.57
CA VAL A 171 10.10 12.03 -7.97
C VAL A 171 10.47 12.83 -6.72
N LEU A 172 11.42 12.35 -5.91
CA LEU A 172 11.93 13.09 -4.75
C LEU A 172 12.96 14.18 -5.10
N ASN A 173 13.25 14.37 -6.39
CA ASN A 173 14.26 15.27 -6.94
C ASN A 173 15.65 15.07 -6.30
N ARG A 174 16.11 13.82 -6.27
CA ARG A 174 17.37 13.41 -5.64
C ARG A 174 18.17 12.45 -6.52
N PRO A 175 19.51 12.46 -6.40
CA PRO A 175 20.33 11.41 -6.99
C PRO A 175 20.10 10.08 -6.27
N ILE A 176 20.09 8.97 -7.02
CA ILE A 176 19.96 7.62 -6.45
C ILE A 176 21.07 7.31 -5.43
N ASP A 177 22.24 7.95 -5.57
CA ASP A 177 23.37 7.78 -4.65
C ASP A 177 23.06 8.22 -3.22
N SER A 178 22.10 9.13 -3.01
CA SER A 178 21.63 9.53 -1.68
C SER A 178 20.96 8.38 -0.92
N PHE A 179 20.50 7.35 -1.62
CA PHE A 179 19.83 6.18 -1.04
C PHE A 179 20.71 4.92 -1.05
N GLY A 180 21.89 5.01 -1.67
CA GLY A 180 22.80 3.91 -1.91
C GLY A 180 22.31 3.00 -3.04
N PRO A 181 22.96 3.00 -4.21
CA PRO A 181 22.45 2.39 -5.45
C PRO A 181 22.38 0.85 -5.42
N LYS A 182 22.92 0.22 -4.36
CA LYS A 182 22.84 -1.22 -4.11
C LYS A 182 21.62 -1.60 -3.27
N PHE A 183 20.98 -0.64 -2.62
CA PHE A 183 19.86 -0.91 -1.73
C PHE A 183 18.54 -0.94 -2.48
N TRP A 184 17.68 -1.84 -2.04
CA TRP A 184 16.30 -2.01 -2.49
C TRP A 184 15.37 -1.93 -1.28
N ASN A 185 14.29 -1.16 -1.36
CA ASN A 185 13.26 -1.18 -0.33
C ASN A 185 12.47 -2.48 -0.44
N LEU A 186 12.38 -3.24 0.65
CA LEU A 186 11.63 -4.49 0.61
C LEU A 186 10.14 -4.22 0.47
N GLU A 187 9.55 -4.91 -0.51
CA GLU A 187 8.11 -4.96 -0.73
C GLU A 187 7.52 -6.17 0.00
N SER A 188 6.29 -6.02 0.48
CA SER A 188 5.50 -7.05 1.17
C SER A 188 4.16 -7.17 0.46
N GLN A 189 3.21 -7.94 0.98
CA GLN A 189 1.80 -7.84 0.54
C GLN A 189 0.99 -6.86 1.40
N GLU A 190 1.60 -6.39 2.49
CA GLU A 190 0.99 -5.53 3.50
C GLU A 190 1.90 -4.34 3.82
N TRP A 191 1.36 -3.13 3.75
CA TRP A 191 2.10 -1.91 4.03
C TRP A 191 1.29 -0.94 4.88
N VAL A 192 1.71 -0.79 6.14
CA VAL A 192 1.16 0.25 7.02
C VAL A 192 1.82 1.58 6.69
N PHE A 193 1.03 2.62 6.50
CA PHE A 193 1.47 3.99 6.22
C PHE A 193 0.70 5.00 7.07
N GLU A 194 1.25 6.20 7.19
CA GLU A 194 0.70 7.30 7.97
C GLU A 194 0.27 8.44 7.05
N LYS A 195 -0.93 8.98 7.27
CA LYS A 195 -1.50 10.05 6.46
C LYS A 195 -0.61 11.29 6.45
N ALA A 196 -0.12 11.69 7.62
CA ALA A 196 0.76 12.86 7.75
C ALA A 196 2.07 12.73 6.95
N VAL A 197 2.62 11.52 6.80
CA VAL A 197 3.82 11.28 5.99
C VAL A 197 3.51 11.38 4.49
N LEU A 198 2.35 10.87 4.06
CA LEU A 198 1.89 11.02 2.67
C LEU A 198 1.60 12.48 2.32
N ASP A 199 1.01 13.24 3.24
CA ASP A 199 0.72 14.65 3.01
C ASP A 199 2.03 15.47 2.92
N ASP A 200 3.05 15.18 3.76
CA ASP A 200 4.39 15.78 3.62
C ASP A 200 5.07 15.36 2.32
N LEU A 201 4.92 14.10 1.88
CA LEU A 201 5.43 13.63 0.58
C LEU A 201 4.84 14.45 -0.57
N VAL A 202 3.51 14.62 -0.59
CA VAL A 202 2.83 15.42 -1.63
C VAL A 202 3.36 16.85 -1.64
N GLN A 203 3.36 17.52 -0.48
CA GLN A 203 3.83 18.90 -0.35
C GLN A 203 5.30 19.05 -0.77
N TYR A 204 6.15 18.11 -0.37
CA TYR A 204 7.56 18.11 -0.71
C TYR A 204 7.77 17.98 -2.21
N VAL A 205 7.12 17.00 -2.85
CA VAL A 205 7.22 16.77 -4.31
C VAL A 205 6.72 17.98 -5.09
N GLU A 206 5.59 18.55 -4.69
CA GLU A 206 5.04 19.74 -5.34
C GLU A 206 5.98 20.94 -5.23
N MET A 207 6.60 21.13 -4.07
CA MET A 207 7.58 22.19 -3.83
C MET A 207 8.84 22.00 -4.68
N VAL A 208 9.44 20.80 -4.72
CA VAL A 208 10.74 20.60 -5.40
C VAL A 208 10.64 20.57 -6.92
N HIS A 209 9.46 20.26 -7.47
CA HIS A 209 9.22 20.26 -8.91
C HIS A 209 8.44 21.49 -9.40
N ASN A 210 7.85 22.27 -8.48
CA ASN A 210 7.00 23.41 -8.81
C ASN A 210 5.84 23.03 -9.77
N GLN A 211 5.21 21.88 -9.51
CA GLN A 211 4.08 21.32 -10.26
C GLN A 211 3.26 20.41 -9.34
N ASP A 212 2.07 19.98 -9.74
CA ASP A 212 1.27 19.07 -8.90
C ASP A 212 1.93 17.69 -8.72
N PHE A 213 1.63 17.03 -7.60
CA PHE A 213 2.24 15.76 -7.24
C PHE A 213 2.11 14.69 -8.32
N TRP A 214 0.94 14.60 -8.96
CA TRP A 214 0.65 13.54 -9.91
C TRP A 214 1.33 13.75 -11.26
N THR A 215 1.45 15.01 -11.72
CA THR A 215 2.30 15.36 -12.86
C THR A 215 3.76 15.01 -12.59
N ALA A 216 4.28 15.35 -11.40
CA ALA A 216 5.66 14.99 -11.02
C ALA A 216 5.87 13.48 -10.95
N TRP A 217 4.94 12.76 -10.32
CA TRP A 217 4.98 11.30 -10.26
C TRP A 217 4.98 10.68 -11.66
N ALA A 218 4.07 11.10 -12.54
CA ALA A 218 3.92 10.53 -13.88
C ALA A 218 5.09 10.85 -14.82
N THR A 219 5.71 12.03 -14.69
CA THR A 219 6.82 12.45 -15.56
C THR A 219 8.18 11.93 -15.12
N HIS A 220 8.31 11.48 -13.87
CA HIS A 220 9.55 10.95 -13.31
C HIS A 220 9.55 9.42 -13.14
N GLY A 221 8.84 8.73 -14.03
CA GLY A 221 8.91 7.26 -14.16
C GLY A 221 7.88 6.47 -13.35
N ALA A 222 6.89 7.15 -12.75
CA ALA A 222 5.72 6.52 -12.13
C ALA A 222 6.05 5.36 -11.16
N PRO A 223 6.93 5.60 -10.16
CA PRO A 223 7.41 4.56 -9.27
C PRO A 223 6.29 3.98 -8.39
N PHE A 224 6.51 2.77 -7.88
CA PHE A 224 5.62 2.16 -6.89
C PHE A 224 5.50 3.02 -5.63
N GLU A 225 4.28 3.10 -5.12
CA GLU A 225 3.88 3.94 -4.00
C GLU A 225 4.70 3.69 -2.75
N ILE A 226 4.94 2.42 -2.42
CA ILE A 226 5.64 2.06 -1.19
C ILE A 226 7.13 2.42 -1.28
N THR A 227 7.73 2.24 -2.45
CA THR A 227 9.14 2.57 -2.66
C THR A 227 9.34 4.08 -2.55
N LEU A 228 8.45 4.87 -3.15
CA LEU A 228 8.43 6.33 -3.01
C LEU A 228 8.24 6.76 -1.55
N TYR A 229 7.24 6.20 -0.85
CA TYR A 229 6.94 6.49 0.55
C TYR A 229 8.14 6.19 1.48
N ASN A 230 8.75 5.02 1.32
CA ASN A 230 9.90 4.59 2.12
C ASN A 230 11.14 5.45 1.86
N MET A 231 11.41 5.80 0.59
CA MET A 231 12.52 6.70 0.25
C MET A 231 12.27 8.12 0.78
N HIS A 232 11.03 8.59 0.77
CA HIS A 232 10.68 9.87 1.38
C HIS A 232 11.05 9.88 2.86
N ILE A 233 10.59 8.91 3.64
CA ILE A 233 10.95 8.76 5.07
C ILE A 233 12.47 8.77 5.27
N GLN A 234 13.21 7.98 4.47
CA GLN A 234 14.66 7.89 4.58
C GLN A 234 15.32 9.25 4.37
N SER A 235 14.94 9.96 3.30
CA SER A 235 15.48 11.29 3.01
C SER A 235 15.16 12.29 4.12
N ARG A 236 13.89 12.36 4.55
CA ARG A 236 13.46 13.31 5.59
C ARG A 236 14.15 13.02 6.92
N LYS A 237 14.37 11.75 7.28
CA LYS A 237 15.11 11.39 8.50
C LYS A 237 16.55 11.96 8.53
N LEU A 238 17.18 12.17 7.37
CA LEU A 238 18.52 12.77 7.27
C LEU A 238 18.49 14.30 7.30
N GLU A 239 17.35 14.91 6.99
CA GLU A 239 17.22 16.36 6.77
C GLU A 239 16.51 17.10 7.89
N THR A 240 15.74 16.37 8.70
CA THR A 240 14.88 16.96 9.71
C THR A 240 14.92 16.15 11.01
N THR A 241 14.71 16.86 12.11
CA THR A 241 14.52 16.30 13.45
C THR A 241 13.06 16.12 13.80
N ASN A 242 12.14 16.31 12.85
CA ASN A 242 10.70 16.17 13.05
C ASN A 242 10.38 14.75 13.59
N PRO A 243 9.73 14.64 14.76
CA PRO A 243 9.32 13.38 15.37
C PRO A 243 8.56 12.42 14.44
N MET A 244 7.84 12.97 13.45
CA MET A 244 7.14 12.19 12.43
C MET A 244 8.08 11.26 11.66
N PHE A 245 9.30 11.70 11.35
CA PHE A 245 10.28 10.89 10.61
C PHE A 245 11.30 10.21 11.52
N THR A 246 11.69 10.87 12.62
CA THR A 246 12.74 10.32 13.49
C THR A 246 12.32 9.04 14.21
N LYS A 247 11.01 8.81 14.39
CA LYS A 247 10.46 7.55 14.93
C LYS A 247 10.69 6.31 14.05
N TYR A 248 10.87 6.48 12.74
CA TYR A 248 11.07 5.37 11.82
C TYR A 248 12.45 4.75 11.96
N ARG A 249 12.52 3.42 12.07
CA ARG A 249 13.76 2.65 12.01
C ARG A 249 14.03 2.26 10.56
N ILE A 250 15.25 2.51 10.07
CA ILE A 250 15.68 2.04 8.75
C ILE A 250 16.57 0.84 9.00
N MET A 251 16.11 -0.34 8.62
CA MET A 251 16.76 -1.61 8.97
C MET A 251 17.18 -2.35 7.69
N GLU A 252 18.39 -2.90 7.72
CA GLU A 252 18.89 -3.77 6.67
C GLU A 252 18.58 -5.22 7.01
N THR A 253 17.87 -5.90 6.11
CA THR A 253 17.41 -7.27 6.34
C THR A 253 18.57 -8.23 6.57
N GLU A 254 19.64 -8.10 5.80
CA GLU A 254 20.84 -8.93 5.93
C GLU A 254 21.48 -8.78 7.31
N LEU A 255 21.65 -7.55 7.80
CA LEU A 255 22.24 -7.29 9.12
C LEU A 255 21.38 -7.86 10.25
N GLU A 256 20.05 -7.75 10.15
CA GLU A 256 19.16 -8.36 11.15
C GLU A 256 19.18 -9.89 11.06
N MET A 257 19.25 -10.47 9.86
CA MET A 257 19.38 -11.92 9.69
C MET A 257 20.69 -12.45 10.28
N GLU A 258 21.81 -11.73 10.12
CA GLU A 258 23.11 -12.08 10.71
C GLU A 258 23.05 -12.09 12.24
N LYS A 259 22.43 -11.07 12.83
CA LYS A 259 22.27 -10.94 14.29
C LYS A 259 21.55 -12.14 14.91
N TYR A 260 20.64 -12.78 14.18
CA TYR A 260 19.93 -13.97 14.63
C TYR A 260 20.50 -15.29 14.08
N GLY A 261 21.66 -15.25 13.40
CA GLY A 261 22.32 -16.43 12.86
C GLY A 261 21.57 -17.10 11.69
N VAL A 262 20.72 -16.34 10.99
CA VAL A 262 19.93 -16.82 9.84
C VAL A 262 20.73 -16.79 8.55
N CYS A 263 21.72 -15.89 8.44
CA CYS A 263 22.68 -15.86 7.33
C CYS A 263 24.12 -15.65 7.84
N PRO A 264 25.14 -16.08 7.07
CA PRO A 264 26.53 -15.82 7.42
C PRO A 264 26.84 -14.31 7.41
N PRO A 265 27.84 -13.85 8.20
CA PRO A 265 28.25 -12.45 8.21
C PRO A 265 28.67 -11.97 6.83
N THR A 266 28.13 -10.83 6.40
CA THR A 266 28.60 -10.11 5.22
C THR A 266 29.81 -9.25 5.62
N HIS A 267 30.98 -9.61 5.08
CA HIS A 267 32.26 -8.90 5.29
C HIS A 267 32.54 -7.94 4.13
#